data_AF-A0A9X4IEN5-F1
#
_entry.id   AF-A0A9X4IEN5-F1
#
_cell.length_a   1.000
_cell.length_b   1.000
_cell.length_c   1.000
_cell.angle_alpha   90.00
_cell.angle_beta   90.00
_cell.angle_gamma   90.00
#
_symmetry.space_group_name_H-M   'P 1'
#
loop_
_entity.id
_entity.type
_entity.pdbx_description
1 polymer ?
#
loop_
_entity_poly.entity_id
_entity_poly.type
_entity_poly.pdbx_seq_one_letter_code
_entity_poly.pdbx_strand_id
1 'polypeptide(L)'
;MSASEIADLLGNVTRNAVIGKAHRLGLSGRPSPIKKKPTRGATILSLNERMCKWPVGDPKHADFHFCGCPSVPGMPYCREHALMAYQPAKKRDDERKLVMA
;
A
#
# COMPACT_ATOMS: atom_id res chain seq x y z
N MET A 1 25.94 6.50 -15.50
CA MET A 1 26.44 7.80 -15.05
C MET A 1 25.69 8.23 -13.80
N SER A 2 26.34 8.13 -12.66
CA SER A 2 25.87 8.46 -11.32
C SER A 2 26.40 9.82 -10.88
N ALA A 3 25.79 10.41 -9.86
CA ALA A 3 26.26 11.67 -9.31
C ALA A 3 27.68 11.59 -8.73
N SER A 4 28.13 10.41 -8.29
CA SER A 4 29.49 10.19 -7.82
C SER A 4 30.48 10.18 -8.99
N GLU A 5 30.18 9.44 -10.07
CA GLU A 5 31.04 9.41 -11.28
C GLU A 5 31.20 10.80 -11.89
N ILE A 6 30.15 11.63 -11.85
CA ILE A 6 30.20 13.04 -12.30
C ILE A 6 31.09 13.88 -11.39
N ALA A 7 30.98 13.69 -10.08
CA ALA A 7 31.80 14.41 -9.11
C ALA A 7 33.30 14.12 -9.31
N ASP A 8 33.64 12.85 -9.55
CA ASP A 8 35.02 12.40 -9.81
C ASP A 8 35.56 12.98 -11.13
N LEU A 9 34.73 13.04 -12.18
CA LEU A 9 35.09 13.67 -13.47
C LEU A 9 35.31 15.18 -13.36
N LEU A 10 34.58 15.85 -12.48
CA LEU A 10 34.69 17.30 -12.29
C LEU A 10 35.79 17.69 -11.29
N GLY A 11 36.24 16.75 -10.44
CA GLY A 11 37.43 16.86 -9.59
C GLY A 11 37.37 17.84 -8.41
N ASN A 12 36.40 18.75 -8.37
CA ASN A 12 36.30 19.81 -7.35
C ASN A 12 34.91 19.97 -6.71
N VAL A 13 33.99 19.04 -6.99
CA VAL A 13 32.61 19.09 -6.51
C VAL A 13 32.23 17.78 -5.85
N THR A 14 31.41 17.86 -4.80
CA THR A 14 30.92 16.66 -4.11
C THR A 14 29.71 16.06 -4.84
N ARG A 15 29.46 14.77 -4.63
CA ARG A 15 28.23 14.08 -5.10
C ARG A 15 26.96 14.89 -4.79
N ASN A 16 26.85 15.44 -3.58
CA ASN A 16 25.67 16.19 -3.15
C ASN A 16 25.54 17.55 -3.87
N ALA A 17 26.66 18.20 -4.21
CA ALA A 17 26.65 19.42 -5.00
C ALA A 17 26.14 19.16 -6.43
N VAL A 18 26.51 18.02 -7.03
CA VAL A 18 26.01 17.59 -8.34
C VAL A 18 24.51 17.35 -8.30
N ILE A 19 24.01 16.62 -7.30
CA ILE A 19 22.56 16.35 -7.11
C ILE A 19 21.79 17.68 -6.93
N GLY A 20 22.28 18.56 -6.06
CA GLY A 20 21.64 19.85 -5.80
C GLY A 20 21.60 20.76 -7.02
N LYS A 21 22.65 20.75 -7.86
CA LYS A 21 22.68 21.52 -9.11
C LYS A 21 21.71 20.96 -10.14
N ALA A 22 21.66 19.63 -10.31
CA ALA A 22 20.72 18.98 -11.22
C ALA A 22 19.26 19.31 -10.85
N HIS A 23 18.93 19.32 -9.56
CA HIS A 23 17.60 19.71 -9.07
C HIS A 23 17.27 21.18 -9.36
N ARG A 24 18.20 22.11 -9.10
CA ARG A 24 18.02 23.55 -9.39
C ARG A 24 17.86 23.86 -10.89
N LEU A 25 18.45 23.03 -11.75
CA LEU A 25 18.31 23.13 -13.21
C LEU A 25 17.04 22.45 -13.74
N GLY A 26 16.20 21.87 -12.87
CA GLY A 26 14.95 21.23 -13.27
C GLY A 26 15.14 19.99 -14.15
N LEU A 27 16.29 19.34 -14.09
CA LEU A 27 16.53 18.12 -14.87
C LEU A 27 15.61 17.00 -14.39
N SER A 28 15.12 16.19 -15.33
CA SER A 28 14.25 15.06 -15.01
C SER A 28 14.98 14.07 -14.10
N GLY A 29 14.37 13.78 -12.95
CA GLY A 29 14.89 12.81 -12.00
C GLY A 29 14.91 11.42 -12.62
N ARG A 30 15.97 10.64 -12.36
CA ARG A 30 15.97 9.23 -12.72
C ARG A 30 14.88 8.52 -11.91
N PRO A 31 13.97 7.74 -12.54
CA PRO A 31 12.99 6.98 -11.80
C PRO A 31 13.69 5.99 -10.86
N SER A 32 13.20 5.89 -9.62
CA SER A 32 13.72 4.97 -8.62
C SER A 32 13.76 3.55 -9.18
N PRO A 33 14.93 2.86 -9.19
CA PRO A 33 15.05 1.50 -9.72
C PRO A 33 14.13 0.51 -8.98
N ILE A 34 13.78 0.84 -7.75
CA ILE A 34 12.96 0.00 -6.87
C ILE A 34 11.48 0.35 -7.10
N LYS A 35 10.89 -0.17 -8.19
CA LYS A 35 9.45 -0.39 -8.22
C LYS A 35 9.17 -1.58 -7.31
N LYS A 36 8.83 -1.32 -6.03
CA LYS A 36 8.25 -2.36 -5.17
C LYS A 36 6.93 -2.78 -5.81
N LYS A 37 6.95 -3.87 -6.59
CA LYS A 37 5.71 -4.59 -6.88
C LYS A 37 5.13 -4.95 -5.51
N PRO A 38 3.84 -4.70 -5.23
CA PRO A 38 3.25 -5.25 -4.02
C PRO A 38 3.35 -6.77 -4.15
N THR A 39 4.31 -7.35 -3.44
CA THR A 39 4.30 -8.77 -3.10
C THR A 39 2.94 -9.03 -2.48
N ARG A 40 2.23 -10.06 -2.92
CA ARG A 40 0.95 -10.46 -2.31
C ARG A 40 1.22 -10.64 -0.82
N GLY A 41 0.67 -9.76 0.00
CA GLY A 41 0.96 -9.68 1.43
C GLY A 41 1.79 -8.45 1.84
N ALA A 42 1.18 -7.62 2.70
CA ALA A 42 1.82 -6.54 3.42
C ALA A 42 1.93 -6.91 4.91
N THR A 43 3.09 -6.70 5.52
CA THR A 43 3.23 -6.76 6.99
C THR A 43 2.77 -5.44 7.61
N ILE A 44 2.56 -5.40 8.94
CA ILE A 44 2.18 -4.18 9.68
C ILE A 44 3.10 -3.00 9.35
N LEU A 45 4.41 -3.26 9.21
CA LEU A 45 5.42 -2.22 8.94
C LEU A 45 5.32 -1.64 7.52
N SER A 46 4.76 -2.41 6.58
CA SER A 46 4.63 -2.02 5.17
C SER A 46 3.22 -1.53 4.80
N LEU A 47 2.26 -1.68 5.72
CA LEU A 47 0.85 -1.35 5.49
C LEU A 47 0.63 0.16 5.59
N ASN A 48 -0.14 0.73 4.66
CA ASN A 48 -0.52 2.14 4.68
C ASN A 48 -2.05 2.32 4.72
N GLU A 49 -2.52 3.58 4.76
CA GLU A 49 -3.95 3.94 4.81
C GLU A 49 -4.72 3.60 3.52
N ARG A 50 -4.03 3.55 2.38
CA ARG A 50 -4.60 3.25 1.06
C ARG A 50 -4.51 1.76 0.69
N MET A 51 -4.20 0.91 1.66
CA MET A 51 -4.02 -0.53 1.50
C MET A 51 -5.07 -1.29 2.30
N CYS A 52 -5.54 -2.39 1.72
CA CYS A 52 -6.49 -3.31 2.30
C CYS A 52 -5.91 -3.97 3.55
N LYS A 53 -6.61 -3.75 4.67
CA LYS A 53 -6.21 -4.20 6.01
C LYS A 53 -6.79 -5.55 6.40
N TRP A 54 -7.18 -6.38 5.43
CA TRP A 54 -7.74 -7.70 5.71
C TRP A 54 -6.64 -8.66 6.18
N PRO A 55 -6.79 -9.30 7.36
CA PRO A 55 -5.81 -10.26 7.85
C PRO A 55 -5.91 -11.58 7.08
N VAL A 56 -4.76 -12.09 6.64
CA VAL A 56 -4.62 -13.38 5.95
C VAL A 56 -3.73 -14.28 6.80
N GLY A 57 -4.22 -15.47 7.11
CA GLY A 57 -3.57 -16.40 8.02
C GLY A 57 -3.83 -16.10 9.49
N ASP A 58 -3.15 -16.83 10.36
CA ASP A 58 -3.27 -16.71 11.82
C ASP A 58 -2.15 -15.82 12.39
N PRO A 59 -2.46 -14.83 13.25
CA PRO A 59 -1.48 -13.90 13.82
C PRO A 59 -0.26 -14.54 14.53
N LYS A 60 -0.35 -15.80 14.93
CA LYS A 60 0.74 -16.53 15.59
C LYS A 60 1.71 -17.21 14.62
N HIS A 61 1.39 -17.23 13.33
CA HIS A 61 2.18 -17.92 12.31
C HIS A 61 2.99 -16.94 11.47
N ALA A 62 4.15 -17.41 10.96
CA ALA A 62 5.05 -16.62 10.12
C ALA A 62 4.41 -16.17 8.80
N ASP A 63 3.36 -16.87 8.36
CA ASP A 63 2.61 -16.55 7.15
C ASP A 63 1.54 -15.47 7.37
N PHE A 64 1.43 -14.90 8.57
CA PHE A 64 0.49 -13.81 8.84
C PHE A 64 0.84 -12.56 8.03
N HIS A 65 -0.10 -12.09 7.23
CA HIS A 65 0.04 -10.86 6.47
C HIS A 65 -1.31 -10.19 6.24
N PHE A 66 -1.29 -8.93 5.83
CA PHE A 66 -2.45 -8.21 5.35
C PHE A 66 -2.54 -8.28 3.84
N CYS A 67 -3.75 -8.30 3.28
CA CYS A 67 -3.97 -8.35 1.84
C CYS A 67 -3.11 -7.33 1.06
N GLY A 68 -3.05 -6.06 1.50
CA GLY A 68 -2.16 -5.06 0.92
C GLY A 68 -2.57 -4.52 -0.46
N CYS A 69 -3.63 -5.06 -1.08
CA CYS A 69 -4.22 -4.50 -2.31
C CYS A 69 -4.77 -3.07 -2.07
N PRO A 70 -4.93 -2.23 -3.10
CA PRO A 70 -5.50 -0.90 -2.93
C PRO A 70 -6.87 -0.95 -2.25
N SER A 71 -7.04 -0.16 -1.18
CA SER A 71 -8.34 -0.01 -0.52
C SER A 71 -9.29 0.82 -1.38
N VAL A 72 -10.59 0.53 -1.25
CA VAL A 72 -11.61 1.39 -1.86
C VAL A 72 -11.61 2.73 -1.12
N PRO A 73 -11.69 3.88 -1.81
CA PRO A 73 -11.72 5.19 -1.15
C PRO A 73 -12.78 5.25 -0.05
N GLY A 74 -12.38 5.68 1.15
CA GLY A 74 -13.26 5.76 2.32
C GLY A 74 -13.51 4.44 3.05
N MET A 75 -13.01 3.30 2.54
CA MET A 75 -13.16 1.98 3.15
C MET A 75 -11.78 1.39 3.51
N PRO A 76 -11.67 0.60 4.60
CA PRO A 76 -10.40 0.01 5.02
C PRO A 76 -9.96 -1.22 4.19
N TYR A 77 -10.82 -1.70 3.28
CA TYR A 77 -10.61 -2.93 2.53
C TYR A 77 -10.69 -2.73 1.01
N CYS A 78 -10.10 -3.64 0.24
CA CYS A 78 -10.31 -3.71 -1.21
C CYS A 78 -11.75 -4.19 -1.51
N ARG A 79 -12.18 -4.13 -2.78
CA ARG A 79 -13.55 -4.52 -3.18
C ARG A 79 -13.93 -5.92 -2.68
N GLU A 80 -13.04 -6.89 -2.86
CA GLU A 80 -13.28 -8.29 -2.49
C GLU A 80 -13.46 -8.46 -0.97
N HIS A 81 -12.53 -7.94 -0.19
CA HIS A 81 -12.60 -8.02 1.27
C HIS A 81 -13.67 -7.12 1.89
N ALA A 82 -14.06 -6.03 1.23
CA ALA A 82 -15.20 -5.23 1.67
C ALA A 82 -16.51 -6.02 1.57
N LEU A 83 -16.71 -6.81 0.51
CA LEU A 83 -17.89 -7.67 0.37
C LEU A 83 -17.94 -8.77 1.44
N MET A 84 -16.79 -9.27 1.87
CA MET A 84 -16.72 -10.22 2.99
C MET A 84 -16.99 -9.57 4.35
N ALA A 85 -16.46 -8.36 4.58
CA ALA A 85 -16.58 -7.66 5.86
C ALA A 85 -18.01 -7.15 6.13
N TYR A 86 -18.64 -6.56 5.11
CA TYR A 86 -19.89 -5.85 5.24
C TYR A 86 -21.05 -6.72 4.75
N GLN A 87 -21.73 -7.39 5.69
CA GLN A 87 -22.96 -8.08 5.38
C GLN A 87 -24.10 -7.08 5.17
N PRO A 88 -24.98 -7.30 4.18
CA PRO A 88 -26.19 -6.49 4.03
C PRO A 88 -27.06 -6.64 5.28
N ALA A 89 -27.67 -5.54 5.71
CA ALA A 89 -28.55 -5.56 6.88
C ALA A 89 -29.65 -6.61 6.67
N LYS A 90 -29.68 -7.62 7.56
CA LYS A 90 -30.70 -8.65 7.56
C LYS A 90 -32.05 -7.95 7.72
N LYS A 91 -32.93 -8.03 6.72
CA LYS A 91 -34.32 -7.58 6.91
C LYS A 91 -34.88 -8.41 8.06
N ARG A 92 -35.38 -7.75 9.09
CA ARG A 92 -36.00 -8.41 10.24
C ARG A 92 -37.34 -8.93 9.71
N ASP A 93 -37.42 -10.22 9.38
CA ASP A 93 -38.67 -10.88 9.02
C ASP A 93 -39.67 -10.74 10.18
N ASP A 94 -40.76 -10.04 9.90
CA ASP A 94 -41.88 -9.74 10.79
C ASP A 94 -42.87 -10.93 10.88
N GLU A 95 -42.36 -12.16 11.00
CA GLU A 95 -43.17 -13.39 10.90
C GLU A 95 -43.42 -14.08 12.25
N ARG A 96 -43.84 -13.30 13.26
CA ARG A 96 -44.35 -13.83 14.55
C ARG A 96 -45.85 -13.61 14.72
N LYS A 97 -46.61 -13.65 13.62
CA LYS A 97 -48.08 -13.46 13.61
C LYS A 97 -48.91 -14.65 13.14
N LEU A 98 -48.36 -15.87 13.03
CA LEU A 98 -49.12 -17.04 12.57
C LEU A 98 -48.92 -18.34 13.38
N VAL A 99 -48.55 -18.28 14.66
CA VAL A 99 -48.65 -19.46 15.54
C VAL A 99 -49.24 -19.05 16.89
N MET A 100 -50.50 -18.62 16.90
CA MET A 100 -51.45 -18.66 18.03
C MET A 100 -52.85 -18.25 17.51
N ALA A 101 -53.45 -19.10 16.67
CA ALA A 101 -54.87 -19.10 16.36
C ALA A 101 -55.40 -20.52 16.59
#